data_AF-A0A6N7ZL73-F1
#
_entry.id   AF-A0A6N7ZL73-F1
#
_cell.length_a   1.000
_cell.length_b   1.000
_cell.length_c   1.000
_cell.angle_alpha   90.00
_cell.angle_beta   90.00
_cell.angle_gamma   90.00
#
_symmetry.space_group_name_H-M   'P 1'
#
loop_
_entity.id
_entity.type
_entity.pdbx_description
1 polymer ?
#
loop_
_entity_poly.entity_id
_entity_poly.type
_entity_poly.pdbx_seq_one_letter_code
_entity_poly.pdbx_strand_id
1 'polypeptide(L)'
;MSERVPGAGTAGRVARLWSDDAPRTATPAGHLVTRECVHWDTVGPHSSPHHVNPQARVQWRVHLDGTDAADDVYCDDPGAPVLAAGDATEIVVRGQRLRVEWLDGDDAAAAWERHGW
;
A
#
# COMPACT_ATOMS: atom_id res chain seq x y z
N MET A 1 -27.79 4.19 -11.57
CA MET A 1 -26.81 5.11 -10.96
C MET A 1 -25.84 4.24 -10.19
N SER A 2 -24.65 3.97 -10.72
CA SER A 2 -23.63 3.22 -9.97
C SER A 2 -22.96 4.18 -8.99
N GLU A 3 -23.15 3.95 -7.70
CA GLU A 3 -22.30 4.51 -6.67
C GLU A 3 -20.84 4.16 -7.01
N ARG A 4 -20.00 5.17 -7.19
CA ARG A 4 -18.55 4.97 -7.18
C ARG A 4 -18.20 4.52 -5.77
N VAL A 5 -17.82 3.25 -5.63
CA VAL A 5 -17.20 2.74 -4.41
C VAL A 5 -15.93 3.57 -4.17
N PRO A 6 -15.79 4.23 -3.00
CA PRO A 6 -14.54 4.91 -2.67
C PRO A 6 -13.42 3.86 -2.62
N GLY A 7 -12.43 3.97 -3.52
CA GLY A 7 -11.30 3.03 -3.63
C GLY A 7 -11.18 2.27 -4.96
N ALA A 8 -12.21 2.30 -5.82
CA ALA A 8 -12.18 1.55 -7.10
C ALA A 8 -11.15 2.06 -8.13
N GLY A 9 -10.52 3.21 -7.91
CA GLY A 9 -9.53 3.79 -8.83
C GLY A 9 -8.07 3.49 -8.48
N THR A 10 -7.81 2.77 -7.39
CA THR A 10 -6.51 2.86 -6.71
C THR A 10 -5.87 1.53 -6.35
N ALA A 11 -6.59 0.42 -6.53
CA ALA A 11 -6.02 -0.91 -6.43
C ALA A 11 -5.14 -1.25 -7.65
N GLY A 12 -4.06 -2.00 -7.42
CA GLY A 12 -3.16 -2.43 -8.50
C GLY A 12 -2.16 -1.35 -8.92
N ARG A 13 -1.90 -0.35 -8.07
CA ARG A 13 -0.95 0.74 -8.33
C ARG A 13 0.33 0.57 -7.53
N VAL A 14 1.43 1.06 -8.09
CA VAL A 14 2.73 1.15 -7.45
C VAL A 14 3.25 2.58 -7.49
N ALA A 15 3.90 3.00 -6.42
CA ALA A 15 4.56 4.28 -6.30
C ALA A 15 6.02 4.10 -5.91
N ARG A 16 6.87 5.02 -6.36
CA ARG A 16 8.20 5.24 -5.83
C ARG A 16 8.14 6.14 -4.61
N LEU A 17 8.93 5.80 -3.59
CA LEU A 17 9.08 6.60 -2.38
C LEU A 17 10.39 7.36 -2.45
N TRP A 18 10.36 8.61 -2.00
CA TRP A 18 11.53 9.48 -1.97
C TRP A 18 11.75 10.02 -0.55
N SER A 19 12.98 9.94 -0.07
CA SER A 19 13.41 10.62 1.16
C SER A 19 13.95 12.00 0.81
N ASP A 20 13.48 13.00 1.56
CA ASP A 20 13.94 14.39 1.50
C ASP A 20 14.90 14.75 2.66
N ASP A 21 15.38 13.74 3.42
CA ASP A 21 16.27 13.96 4.58
C ASP A 21 17.67 14.43 4.18
N ALA A 22 18.05 14.25 2.90
CA ALA A 22 19.33 14.71 2.38
C ALA A 22 19.25 16.18 1.90
N PRO A 23 20.15 17.09 2.34
CA PRO A 23 19.95 18.54 2.22
C PRO A 23 19.81 19.14 0.81
N ARG A 24 19.96 18.38 -0.29
CA ARG A 24 19.98 18.94 -1.67
C ARG A 24 19.42 18.07 -2.79
N THR A 25 19.04 16.82 -2.55
CA THR A 25 18.47 15.94 -3.59
C THR A 25 17.58 14.88 -2.97
N ALA A 26 16.34 14.79 -3.42
CA ALA A 26 15.46 13.66 -3.08
C ALA A 26 16.12 12.36 -3.53
N THR A 27 16.26 11.39 -2.62
CA THR A 27 16.83 10.07 -2.93
C THR A 27 15.73 9.02 -2.96
N PRO A 28 15.75 8.07 -3.92
CA PRO A 28 14.86 6.92 -3.88
C PRO A 28 15.01 6.18 -2.55
N ALA A 29 13.89 5.85 -1.93
CA ALA A 29 13.84 5.25 -0.60
C ALA A 29 13.08 3.92 -0.56
N GLY A 30 12.38 3.55 -1.65
CA GLY A 30 11.59 2.33 -1.70
C GLY A 30 10.38 2.43 -2.63
N HIS A 31 9.44 1.51 -2.44
CA HIS A 31 8.21 1.40 -3.21
C HIS A 31 7.01 1.16 -2.30
N LEU A 32 5.88 1.80 -2.65
CA LEU A 32 4.57 1.54 -2.08
C LEU A 32 3.74 0.81 -3.13
N VAL A 33 3.21 -0.35 -2.79
CA VAL A 33 2.38 -1.17 -3.69
C VAL A 33 1.01 -1.34 -3.08
N THR A 34 -0.02 -1.27 -3.90
CA THR A 34 -1.43 -1.35 -3.49
C THR A 34 -2.16 -2.43 -4.26
N ARG A 35 -3.05 -3.18 -3.60
CA ARG A 35 -3.86 -4.23 -4.23
C ARG A 35 -5.28 -4.23 -3.68
N GLU A 36 -6.23 -4.71 -4.48
CA GLU A 36 -7.57 -5.02 -3.99
C GLU A 36 -7.57 -6.41 -3.37
N CYS A 37 -8.20 -6.56 -2.22
CA CYS A 37 -8.48 -7.84 -1.59
C CYS A 37 -9.94 -7.88 -1.14
N VAL A 38 -10.48 -9.10 -1.04
CA VAL A 38 -11.83 -9.29 -0.48
C VAL A 38 -11.68 -9.49 1.02
N HIS A 39 -12.19 -8.52 1.78
CA HIS A 39 -12.39 -8.66 3.21
C HIS A 39 -13.73 -9.35 3.48
N TRP A 40 -13.75 -10.19 4.50
CA TRP A 40 -14.93 -10.91 4.95
C TRP A 40 -15.11 -10.67 6.45
N ASP A 41 -16.35 -10.38 6.85
CA ASP A 41 -16.70 -10.41 8.26
C ASP A 41 -16.76 -11.87 8.74
N THR A 42 -16.37 -12.11 9.99
CA THR A 42 -16.47 -13.43 10.61
C THR A 42 -17.56 -13.42 11.68
N VAL A 43 -18.52 -14.35 11.57
CA VAL A 43 -19.59 -14.55 12.56
C VAL A 43 -19.59 -15.98 13.10
N GLY A 44 -20.13 -16.17 14.31
CA GLY A 44 -20.20 -17.48 14.96
C GLY A 44 -19.03 -17.77 15.90
N PRO A 45 -18.98 -18.97 16.51
CA PRO A 45 -17.96 -19.34 17.48
C PRO A 45 -16.59 -19.51 16.82
N HIS A 46 -15.51 -19.25 17.57
CA HIS A 46 -14.13 -19.38 17.08
C HIS A 46 -13.80 -20.78 16.54
N SER A 47 -14.42 -21.84 17.07
CA SER A 47 -14.24 -23.21 16.60
C SER A 47 -14.94 -23.52 15.27
N SER A 48 -15.86 -22.67 14.82
CA SER A 48 -16.65 -22.85 13.59
C SER A 48 -17.09 -21.49 13.02
N PRO A 49 -16.13 -20.68 12.53
CA PRO A 49 -16.44 -19.36 11.98
C PRO A 49 -17.13 -19.45 10.61
N HIS A 50 -18.04 -18.52 10.35
CA HIS A 50 -18.65 -18.30 9.03
C HIS A 50 -18.20 -16.95 8.46
N HIS A 51 -17.73 -16.96 7.21
CA HIS A 51 -17.37 -15.74 6.47
C HIS A 51 -18.58 -15.18 5.74
N VAL A 52 -18.89 -13.91 5.97
CA VAL A 52 -20.04 -13.21 5.39
C VAL A 52 -19.63 -11.81 4.91
N ASN A 53 -20.53 -11.12 4.21
CA ASN A 53 -20.36 -9.72 3.76
C ASN A 53 -19.04 -9.45 3.03
N PRO A 54 -18.82 -10.03 1.82
CA PRO A 54 -17.62 -9.73 1.05
C PRO A 54 -17.54 -8.24 0.72
N GLN A 55 -16.41 -7.62 1.06
CA GLN A 55 -16.13 -6.21 0.78
C GLN A 55 -14.78 -6.09 0.08
N ALA A 56 -14.75 -5.42 -1.07
CA ALA A 56 -13.50 -4.99 -1.67
C ALA A 56 -12.80 -3.99 -0.72
N ARG A 57 -11.53 -4.25 -0.40
CA ARG A 57 -10.68 -3.34 0.38
C ARG A 57 -9.33 -3.20 -0.29
N VAL A 58 -8.78 -2.00 -0.24
CA VAL A 58 -7.41 -1.76 -0.68
C VAL A 58 -6.46 -2.12 0.45
N GLN A 59 -5.51 -3.01 0.16
CA GLN A 59 -4.35 -3.28 1.00
C GLN A 59 -3.13 -2.60 0.38
N TRP A 60 -2.17 -2.26 1.22
CA TRP A 60 -0.91 -1.69 0.78
C TRP A 60 0.27 -2.30 1.54
N ARG A 61 1.44 -2.25 0.90
CA ARG A 61 2.74 -2.65 1.45
C ARG A 61 3.77 -1.63 1.04
N VAL A 62 4.65 -1.29 1.97
CA VAL A 62 5.86 -0.52 1.73
C VAL A 62 7.06 -1.43 1.84
N HIS A 63 7.88 -1.41 0.80
CA HIS A 63 9.23 -1.95 0.80
C HIS A 63 10.22 -0.80 0.78
N LEU A 64 11.19 -0.76 1.70
CA LEU A 64 12.25 0.23 1.72
C LEU A 64 13.50 -0.31 1.03
N ASP A 65 14.17 0.52 0.25
CA ASP A 65 15.40 0.10 -0.43
C ASP A 65 16.50 -0.21 0.60
N GLY A 66 17.20 -1.33 0.41
CA GLY A 66 18.26 -1.77 1.32
C GLY A 66 17.79 -2.52 2.56
N THR A 67 16.49 -2.82 2.68
CA THR A 67 15.94 -3.71 3.72
C THR A 67 15.47 -5.04 3.13
N ASP A 68 15.36 -6.07 3.97
CA ASP A 68 14.80 -7.36 3.55
C ASP A 68 13.27 -7.32 3.50
N ALA A 69 12.63 -8.25 2.79
CA ALA A 69 11.16 -8.31 2.72
C ALA A 69 10.48 -8.57 4.08
N ALA A 70 11.22 -9.12 5.05
CA ALA A 70 10.74 -9.28 6.43
C ALA A 70 10.60 -7.94 7.18
N ASP A 71 11.19 -6.87 6.64
CA ASP A 71 11.11 -5.50 7.14
C ASP A 71 10.01 -4.67 6.47
N ASP A 72 9.30 -5.23 5.48
CA ASP A 72 8.20 -4.55 4.81
C ASP A 72 7.13 -4.13 5.81
N VAL A 73 6.51 -2.97 5.57
CA VAL A 73 5.42 -2.46 6.39
C VAL A 73 4.10 -2.67 5.66
N TYR A 74 3.15 -3.32 6.31
CA TYR A 74 1.84 -3.68 5.79
C TYR A 74 0.74 -2.78 6.36
N CYS A 75 -0.39 -2.70 5.64
CA CYS A 75 -1.53 -1.87 6.04
C CYS A 75 -2.19 -2.24 7.36
N ASP A 76 -1.99 -3.46 7.84
CA ASP A 76 -2.52 -4.00 9.08
C ASP A 76 -1.47 -4.10 10.20
N ASP A 77 -0.23 -3.66 9.96
CA ASP A 77 0.79 -3.62 11.00
C ASP A 77 0.41 -2.65 12.13
N PRO A 78 0.71 -2.98 13.39
CA PRO A 78 0.53 -2.05 14.50
C PRO A 78 1.29 -0.74 14.26
N GLY A 79 0.57 0.39 14.22
CA GLY A 79 1.14 1.71 13.97
C GLY A 79 1.36 2.04 12.49
N ALA A 80 0.87 1.20 11.58
CA ALA A 80 0.81 1.51 10.16
C ALA A 80 0.02 2.82 9.91
N PRO A 81 0.52 3.71 9.02
CA PRO A 81 -0.21 4.93 8.68
C PRO A 81 -1.54 4.62 7.98
N VAL A 82 -2.57 5.40 8.26
CA VAL A 82 -3.80 5.36 7.47
C VAL A 82 -3.53 6.03 6.13
N LEU A 83 -3.46 5.23 5.06
CA LEU A 83 -3.39 5.74 3.68
C LEU A 83 -4.77 5.74 3.04
N ALA A 84 -5.19 6.92 2.57
CA ALA A 84 -6.15 7.01 1.48
C ALA A 84 -5.43 6.56 0.20
N ALA A 85 -5.47 5.25 -0.07
CA ALA A 85 -4.72 4.64 -1.16
C ALA A 85 -5.01 5.35 -2.50
N GLY A 86 -3.96 5.63 -3.28
CA GLY A 86 -4.02 6.16 -4.64
C GLY A 86 -3.96 7.69 -4.83
N ASP A 87 -4.18 8.48 -3.79
CA ASP A 87 -4.03 9.95 -3.86
C ASP A 87 -3.01 10.49 -2.86
N ALA A 88 -2.35 9.59 -2.12
CA ALA A 88 -1.32 9.98 -1.18
C ALA A 88 -0.13 10.61 -1.91
N THR A 89 0.26 11.81 -1.48
CA THR A 89 1.49 12.50 -1.91
C THR A 89 2.62 12.29 -0.92
N GLU A 90 2.32 11.84 0.30
CA GLU A 90 3.27 11.59 1.38
C GLU A 90 2.81 10.41 2.25
N ILE A 91 3.78 9.74 2.88
CA ILE A 91 3.57 8.65 3.83
C ILE A 91 4.63 8.74 4.94
N VAL A 92 4.25 8.36 6.17
CA VAL A 92 5.21 8.23 7.28
C VAL A 92 5.45 6.75 7.56
N VAL A 93 6.68 6.29 7.38
CA VAL A 93 7.07 4.88 7.56
C VAL A 93 8.26 4.85 8.51
N ARG A 94 8.15 4.10 9.61
CA ARG A 94 9.20 3.99 10.64
C ARG A 94 9.70 5.37 11.15
N GLY A 95 8.79 6.34 11.23
CA GLY A 95 9.10 7.72 11.66
C GLY A 95 9.72 8.62 10.59
N GLN A 96 10.01 8.10 9.40
CA GLN A 96 10.52 8.87 8.27
C GLN A 96 9.37 9.34 7.38
N ARG A 97 9.33 10.63 7.05
CA ARG A 97 8.40 11.17 6.05
C ARG A 97 8.97 10.92 4.66
N LEU A 98 8.15 10.31 3.81
CA LEU A 98 8.50 9.94 2.44
C LEU A 98 7.51 10.58 1.48
N ARG A 99 8.01 11.19 0.42
CA ARG A 99 7.18 11.65 -0.70
C ARG A 99 6.79 10.45 -1.55
N VAL A 100 5.52 10.41 -1.97
CA VAL A 100 4.94 9.36 -2.81
C VAL A 100 4.84 9.87 -4.24
N GLU A 101 5.38 9.11 -5.17
CA GLU A 101 5.27 9.36 -6.60
C GLU A 101 4.68 8.14 -7.28
N TRP A 102 3.39 8.22 -7.65
CA TRP A 102 2.71 7.14 -8.36
C TRP A 102 3.32 6.95 -9.75
N LEU A 103 3.67 5.70 -10.05
CA LEU A 103 4.24 5.32 -11.34
C LEU A 103 3.12 4.94 -12.30
N ASP A 104 3.35 5.16 -13.59
CA ASP A 104 2.48 4.75 -14.69
C ASP A 104 3.30 4.06 -15.79
N GLY A 105 2.63 3.37 -16.72
CA GLY A 105 3.26 2.76 -17.90
C GLY A 105 4.29 1.68 -17.55
N ASP A 106 5.40 1.66 -18.30
CA ASP A 106 6.44 0.62 -18.20
C ASP A 106 7.15 0.65 -16.83
N ASP A 107 7.32 1.84 -16.23
CA ASP A 107 7.91 1.99 -14.91
C ASP A 107 7.03 1.35 -13.82
N ALA A 108 5.71 1.51 -13.94
CA ALA A 108 4.77 0.84 -13.05
C ALA A 108 4.80 -0.69 -13.25
N ALA A 109 4.83 -1.16 -14.49
CA ALA A 109 4.87 -2.59 -14.79
C ALA A 109 6.14 -3.24 -14.22
N ALA A 110 7.31 -2.63 -14.42
CA ALA A 110 8.57 -3.13 -13.90
C ALA A 110 8.63 -3.12 -12.36
N ALA A 111 8.14 -2.05 -11.73
CA ALA A 111 8.07 -1.97 -10.28
C ALA A 111 7.08 -3.00 -9.70
N TRP A 112 5.96 -3.25 -10.38
CA TRP A 112 4.99 -4.28 -9.98
C TRP A 112 5.54 -5.69 -10.12
N GLU A 113 6.26 -6.00 -11.21
CA GLU A 113 6.90 -7.31 -11.39
C GLU A 113 7.88 -7.61 -10.25
N ARG A 114 8.60 -6.59 -9.78
CA ARG A 114 9.61 -6.72 -8.73
C ARG A 114 9.04 -6.66 -7.31
N HIS A 115 8.04 -5.82 -7.08
CA HIS A 115 7.54 -5.47 -5.75
C HIS A 115 6.05 -5.78 -5.56
N GLY A 116 5.39 -6.45 -6.50
CA GLY A 116 4.06 -7.02 -6.30
C GLY A 116 4.06 -8.13 -5.25
N TRP A 117 2.90 -8.43 -4.66
CA TRP A 117 2.70 -9.56 -3.76
C TRP A 117 1.26 -10.09 -3.73
#